data_AF-T1GX88-F1
#
_entry.id   AF-T1GX88-F1
#
_cell.length_a   1.000
_cell.length_b   1.000
_cell.length_c   1.000
_cell.angle_alpha   90.00
_cell.angle_beta   90.00
_cell.angle_gamma   90.00
#
_symmetry.space_group_name_H-M   'P 1'
#
loop_
_entity.id
_entity.type
_entity.pdbx_description
1 polymer ?
#
loop_
_entity_poly.entity_id
_entity_poly.type
_entity_poly.pdbx_seq_one_letter_code
_entity_poly.pdbx_strand_id
1 'polypeptide(L)'
;MSSKPEKFTINYPKLVKEFMRELDLPKWYRGLSSFQLEAASTLHLNLRDDMQQETTHRTRGCLLQLGLDPPVPHKNIKLVMKLSKGQDMAFLWFLMDLYYKNACDNCAHTVDVYNINEQICFSAIAHLDMITTLREMDYRLPKQPYKYKGFKKPEPKKESQHRNINPYLQKLVKPNPPKVKKFDAGSKIVPNFSEYKSYSDIYYVVPNEKNRWFTEYKFQKGKRFLNKIINDVINEIFNCLQSGYTMEFLLKTKYKDTFCLTHRFCEEQKALRKAQKIVRIKETLTAYLDVAEGRKEQSKKRVARGLTKEVDTIQTNDCKKPPRKPLPFPQTSSFLIKN
;
A
#
# COMPACT_ATOMS: atom_id res chain seq x y z
N MET A 1 25.40 34.36 61.80
CA MET A 1 24.64 33.30 61.09
C MET A 1 23.62 33.98 60.21
N SER A 2 23.82 34.01 58.89
CA SER A 2 22.85 34.56 57.94
C SER A 2 22.69 33.56 56.80
N SER A 3 21.68 32.70 56.92
CA SER A 3 21.29 31.71 55.92
C SER A 3 20.53 32.42 54.81
N LYS A 4 21.13 32.50 53.62
CA LYS A 4 20.45 32.96 52.40
C LYS A 4 19.32 31.99 52.03
N PRO A 5 18.15 32.46 51.60
CA PRO A 5 17.10 31.58 51.11
C PRO A 5 17.47 31.02 49.73
N GLU A 6 17.55 29.69 49.63
CA GLU A 6 17.65 28.98 48.36
C GLU A 6 16.39 29.24 47.53
N LYS A 7 16.56 29.90 46.39
CA LYS A 7 15.51 30.07 45.40
C LYS A 7 15.34 28.74 44.66
N PHE A 8 14.28 28.00 44.99
CA PHE A 8 13.82 26.87 44.18
C PHE A 8 13.33 27.37 42.82
N THR A 9 14.20 27.35 41.82
CA THR A 9 13.83 27.58 40.42
C THR A 9 13.18 26.32 39.87
N ILE A 10 11.84 26.27 39.90
CA ILE A 10 11.06 25.21 39.26
C ILE A 10 11.34 25.25 37.75
N ASN A 11 11.92 24.16 37.24
CA ASN A 11 12.23 24.03 35.82
C ASN A 11 11.00 23.53 35.06
N TYR A 12 10.08 24.45 34.78
CA TYR A 12 8.81 24.21 34.07
C TYR A 12 8.92 23.32 32.81
N PRO A 13 9.91 23.48 31.90
CA PRO A 13 9.97 22.64 30.69
C PRO A 13 10.31 21.17 30.99
N LYS A 14 10.97 20.86 32.11
CA LYS A 14 11.18 19.46 32.52
C LYS A 14 9.91 18.83 33.07
N LEU A 15 9.19 19.57 33.92
CA LEU A 15 7.91 19.16 34.50
C LEU A 15 6.87 18.88 33.41
N VAL A 16 6.76 19.76 32.40
CA VAL A 16 5.83 19.57 31.28
C VAL A 16 6.20 18.34 30.43
N LYS A 17 7.50 18.09 30.20
CA LYS A 17 7.96 16.90 29.47
C LYS A 17 7.73 15.60 30.25
N GLU A 18 7.76 15.64 31.58
CA GLU A 18 7.42 14.48 32.42
C GLU A 18 5.91 14.25 32.42
N PHE A 19 5.11 15.30 32.62
CA PHE A 19 3.65 15.23 32.54
C PHE A 19 3.15 14.75 31.17
N MET A 20 3.75 15.22 30.06
CA MET A 20 3.41 14.74 28.71
C MET A 20 3.86 13.30 28.44
N ARG A 21 4.81 12.75 29.21
CA ARG A 21 5.19 11.33 29.14
C ARG A 21 4.27 10.44 29.97
N GLU A 22 3.71 10.97 31.05
CA GLU A 22 2.72 10.28 31.88
C GLU A 22 1.34 10.20 31.19
N LEU A 23 0.97 11.25 30.46
CA LEU A 23 -0.17 11.21 29.57
C LEU A 23 0.21 10.38 28.34
N ASP A 24 -0.29 9.15 28.24
CA ASP A 24 -0.11 8.23 27.10
C ASP A 24 -0.77 8.79 25.82
N LEU A 25 -0.20 9.89 25.31
CA LEU A 25 -0.68 10.65 24.18
C LEU A 25 0.06 10.22 22.92
N PRO A 26 -0.64 10.17 21.77
CA PRO A 26 0.03 9.93 20.50
C PRO A 26 1.09 11.01 20.25
N LYS A 27 2.28 10.60 19.79
CA LYS A 27 3.41 11.51 19.52
C LYS A 27 3.11 12.58 18.45
N TRP A 28 2.10 12.35 17.61
CA TRP A 28 1.62 13.30 16.62
C TRP A 28 0.64 14.33 17.21
N TYR A 29 0.05 14.05 18.37
CA TYR A 29 -1.01 14.88 18.96
C TYR A 29 -0.42 16.01 19.79
N ARG A 30 -1.01 17.19 19.63
CA ARG A 30 -0.71 18.37 20.43
C ARG A 30 -2.00 19.11 20.74
N GLY A 31 -2.16 19.51 22.00
CA GLY A 31 -3.28 20.36 22.39
C GLY A 31 -3.23 21.69 21.64
N LEU A 32 -4.34 22.04 20.99
CA LEU A 32 -4.53 23.33 20.33
C LEU A 32 -5.30 24.26 21.28
N SER A 33 -4.93 25.54 21.26
CA SER A 33 -5.66 26.60 21.96
C SER A 33 -7.00 26.90 21.28
N SER A 34 -7.93 27.54 22.00
CA SER A 34 -9.23 27.95 21.44
C SER A 34 -9.08 28.81 20.17
N PHE A 35 -8.12 29.73 20.15
CA PHE A 35 -7.82 30.57 18.99
C PHE A 35 -7.35 29.77 17.77
N GLN A 36 -6.58 28.70 17.99
CA GLN A 36 -6.12 27.80 16.93
C GLN A 36 -7.26 26.91 16.42
N LEU A 37 -8.15 26.46 17.30
CA LEU A 37 -9.34 25.69 16.91
C LEU A 37 -10.32 26.54 16.09
N GLU A 38 -10.50 27.80 16.47
CA GLU A 38 -11.31 28.76 15.70
C GLU A 38 -10.68 29.05 14.34
N ALA A 39 -9.36 29.21 14.27
CA ALA A 39 -8.64 29.34 12.99
C ALA A 39 -8.87 28.11 12.10
N ALA A 40 -8.68 26.90 12.63
CA ALA A 40 -8.93 25.66 11.89
C ALA A 40 -10.38 25.58 11.40
N SER A 41 -11.36 25.95 12.23
CA SER A 41 -12.78 25.94 11.88
C SER A 41 -13.14 26.98 10.81
N THR A 42 -12.53 28.16 10.83
CA THR A 42 -12.77 29.24 9.85
C THR A 42 -11.96 29.06 8.55
N LEU A 43 -10.98 28.17 8.54
CA LEU A 43 -10.09 27.91 7.39
C LEU A 43 -10.86 27.62 6.10
N HIS A 44 -11.93 26.82 6.15
CA HIS A 44 -12.72 26.48 4.97
C HIS A 44 -13.40 27.71 4.33
N LEU A 45 -13.88 28.67 5.13
CA LEU A 45 -14.46 29.93 4.62
C LEU A 45 -13.39 30.78 3.97
N ASN A 46 -12.26 30.93 4.66
CA ASN A 46 -11.12 31.69 4.15
C ASN A 46 -10.59 31.11 2.84
N LEU A 47 -10.49 29.78 2.73
CA LEU A 47 -10.08 29.08 1.51
C LEU A 47 -11.05 29.30 0.36
N ARG A 48 -12.36 29.21 0.62
CA ARG A 48 -13.38 29.42 -0.40
C ARG A 48 -13.33 30.84 -0.95
N ASP A 49 -13.28 31.83 -0.07
CA ASP A 49 -13.31 33.24 -0.45
C ASP A 49 -12.00 33.64 -1.16
N ASP A 50 -10.85 33.21 -0.64
CA ASP A 50 -9.55 33.46 -1.29
C ASP A 50 -9.47 32.75 -2.66
N MET A 51 -10.08 31.58 -2.81
CA MET A 51 -10.14 30.87 -4.10
C MET A 51 -11.04 31.60 -5.12
N GLN A 52 -12.17 32.15 -4.68
CA GLN A 52 -13.06 32.96 -5.53
C GLN A 52 -12.43 34.29 -5.94
N GLN A 53 -11.68 34.92 -5.04
CA GLN A 53 -11.01 36.21 -5.27
C GLN A 53 -9.58 36.06 -5.82
N GLU A 54 -9.11 34.83 -6.02
CA GLU A 54 -7.73 34.47 -6.37
C GLU A 54 -6.63 35.09 -5.48
N THR A 55 -6.97 35.41 -4.23
CA THR A 55 -6.05 35.98 -3.24
C THR A 55 -5.53 34.89 -2.29
N THR A 56 -4.62 35.25 -1.38
CA THR A 56 -4.07 34.33 -0.36
C THR A 56 -3.95 34.99 1.02
N HIS A 57 -4.58 36.15 1.20
CA HIS A 57 -4.36 36.98 2.39
C HIS A 57 -5.03 36.36 3.62
N ARG A 58 -6.29 35.92 3.50
CA ARG A 58 -7.07 35.40 4.62
C ARG A 58 -6.59 34.01 5.04
N THR A 59 -6.29 33.17 4.06
CA THR A 59 -5.69 31.85 4.25
C THR A 59 -4.34 31.96 4.95
N ARG A 60 -3.47 32.87 4.52
CA ARG A 60 -2.19 33.11 5.22
C ARG A 60 -2.39 33.63 6.64
N GLY A 61 -3.33 34.54 6.86
CA GLY A 61 -3.68 35.01 8.22
C GLY A 61 -4.14 33.87 9.12
N CYS A 62 -4.97 32.97 8.59
CA CYS A 62 -5.43 31.78 9.29
C CYS A 62 -4.27 30.83 9.66
N LEU A 63 -3.30 30.62 8.77
CA LEU A 63 -2.12 29.79 9.04
C LEU A 63 -1.19 30.38 10.11
N LEU A 64 -1.06 31.70 10.14
CA LEU A 64 -0.34 32.39 11.22
C LEU A 64 -1.06 32.24 12.55
N GLN A 65 -2.40 32.37 12.57
CA GLN A 65 -3.20 32.16 13.78
C GLN A 65 -3.15 30.69 14.26
N LEU A 66 -3.00 29.74 13.34
CA LEU A 66 -2.77 28.34 13.66
C LEU A 66 -1.41 28.11 14.33
N GLY A 67 -0.45 29.02 14.14
CA GLY A 67 0.88 28.97 14.76
C GLY A 67 1.91 28.16 13.96
N LEU A 68 1.78 28.12 12.64
CA LEU A 68 2.76 27.46 11.77
C LEU A 68 3.97 28.37 11.51
N ASP A 69 5.17 27.86 11.74
CA ASP A 69 6.44 28.59 11.62
C ASP A 69 7.52 27.68 11.00
N PRO A 70 8.19 28.02 9.88
CA PRO A 70 8.16 29.30 9.15
C PRO A 70 6.88 29.55 8.36
N PRO A 71 6.52 30.83 8.10
CA PRO A 71 5.35 31.18 7.30
C PRO A 71 5.53 30.77 5.84
N VAL A 72 4.51 30.12 5.27
CA VAL A 72 4.52 29.69 3.87
C VAL A 72 4.39 30.90 2.93
N PRO A 73 5.19 30.99 1.85
CA PRO A 73 5.10 32.10 0.91
C PRO A 73 3.82 32.01 0.06
N HIS A 74 3.34 33.16 -0.43
CA HIS A 74 2.06 33.26 -1.14
C HIS A 74 1.93 32.34 -2.36
N LYS A 75 3.02 32.16 -3.14
CA LYS A 75 3.03 31.28 -4.32
C LYS A 75 2.69 29.84 -3.96
N ASN A 76 3.21 29.40 -2.82
CA ASN A 76 3.11 28.06 -2.31
C ASN A 76 1.71 27.79 -1.73
N ILE A 77 1.16 28.78 -1.01
CA ILE A 77 -0.25 28.74 -0.57
C ILE A 77 -1.18 28.64 -1.79
N LYS A 78 -0.97 29.46 -2.83
CA LYS A 78 -1.80 29.43 -4.05
C LYS A 78 -1.72 28.07 -4.75
N LEU A 79 -0.56 27.42 -4.77
CA LEU A 79 -0.39 26.06 -5.29
C LEU A 79 -1.21 25.04 -4.49
N VAL A 80 -1.07 25.03 -3.17
CA VAL A 80 -1.77 24.07 -2.29
C VAL A 80 -3.28 24.30 -2.32
N MET A 81 -3.74 25.54 -2.42
CA MET A 81 -5.16 25.87 -2.61
C MET A 81 -5.72 25.24 -3.89
N LYS A 82 -4.97 25.31 -5.00
CA LYS A 82 -5.37 24.68 -6.26
C LYS A 82 -5.40 23.15 -6.17
N LEU A 83 -4.43 22.54 -5.49
CA LEU A 83 -4.37 21.09 -5.28
C LEU A 83 -5.52 20.57 -4.41
N SER A 84 -5.83 21.30 -3.34
CA SER A 84 -6.90 20.96 -2.39
C SER A 84 -8.30 21.31 -2.86
N LYS A 85 -8.45 22.10 -3.94
CA LYS A 85 -9.75 22.57 -4.49
C LYS A 85 -10.64 23.23 -3.43
N GLY A 86 -10.03 23.90 -2.44
CA GLY A 86 -10.75 24.56 -1.35
C GLY A 86 -11.22 23.64 -0.21
N GLN A 87 -10.78 22.39 -0.17
CA GLN A 87 -10.99 21.52 1.00
C GLN A 87 -9.97 21.82 2.10
N ASP A 88 -10.45 22.17 3.28
CA ASP A 88 -9.67 22.49 4.48
C ASP A 88 -8.76 21.34 4.96
N MET A 89 -9.29 20.13 5.07
CA MET A 89 -8.50 18.96 5.48
C MET A 89 -7.41 18.60 4.47
N ALA A 90 -7.77 18.54 3.18
CA ALA A 90 -6.82 18.23 2.12
C ALA A 90 -5.75 19.33 2.04
N PHE A 91 -6.15 20.58 2.21
CA PHE A 91 -5.23 21.71 2.26
C PHE A 91 -4.20 21.55 3.37
N LEU A 92 -4.61 21.26 4.60
CA LEU A 92 -3.68 21.03 5.72
C LEU A 92 -2.76 19.83 5.48
N TRP A 93 -3.29 18.75 4.88
CA TRP A 93 -2.49 17.57 4.54
C TRP A 93 -1.43 17.89 3.48
N PHE A 94 -1.81 18.50 2.37
CA PHE A 94 -0.88 18.90 1.30
C PHE A 94 0.12 19.96 1.78
N LEU A 95 -0.30 20.88 2.64
CA LEU A 95 0.56 21.89 3.24
C LEU A 95 1.65 21.23 4.09
N MET A 96 1.25 20.28 4.94
CA MET A 96 2.18 19.51 5.75
C MET A 96 3.15 18.71 4.87
N ASP A 97 2.63 17.93 3.92
CA ASP A 97 3.42 17.02 3.08
C ASP A 97 4.43 17.76 2.19
N LEU A 98 4.09 18.95 1.69
CA LEU A 98 4.95 19.71 0.77
C LEU A 98 5.90 20.69 1.46
N TYR A 99 5.57 21.24 2.65
CA TYR A 99 6.34 22.33 3.25
C TYR A 99 6.94 22.02 4.62
N TYR A 100 6.28 21.18 5.41
CA TYR A 100 6.68 20.96 6.81
C TYR A 100 7.22 19.57 7.07
N LYS A 101 7.00 18.66 6.13
CA LYS A 101 7.57 17.32 6.15
C LYS A 101 9.07 17.42 5.90
N ASN A 102 9.85 17.10 6.93
CA ASN A 102 11.29 17.02 6.78
C ASN A 102 11.63 15.78 5.96
N ALA A 103 12.21 15.96 4.78
CA ALA A 103 12.94 14.91 4.09
C ALA A 103 14.24 14.62 4.86
N CYS A 104 14.16 13.90 5.99
CA CYS A 104 15.35 13.22 6.47
C CYS A 104 15.61 12.05 5.51
N ASP A 105 16.31 12.32 4.41
CA ASP A 105 16.68 11.32 3.38
C ASP A 105 17.54 10.16 3.95
N ASN A 106 18.09 10.32 5.16
CA ASN A 106 18.84 9.28 5.88
C ASN A 106 18.05 8.62 7.02
N CYS A 107 16.81 9.04 7.26
CA CYS A 107 15.91 8.42 8.22
C CYS A 107 14.79 7.77 7.43
N ALA A 108 15.06 6.58 6.86
CA ALA A 108 13.99 5.68 6.47
C ALA A 108 13.07 5.50 7.68
N HIS A 109 11.94 6.21 7.71
CA HIS A 109 10.92 6.21 8.76
C HIS A 109 11.43 5.71 10.12
N THR A 110 12.23 6.51 10.84
CA THR A 110 12.23 6.36 12.30
C THR A 110 10.85 6.84 12.74
N VAL A 111 9.96 5.87 12.97
CA VAL A 111 8.48 5.92 13.02
C VAL A 111 7.86 6.95 13.97
N ASP A 112 8.66 7.79 14.64
CA ASP A 112 8.28 8.40 15.91
C ASP A 112 8.67 9.88 16.11
N VAL A 113 9.25 10.56 15.13
CA VAL A 113 9.68 11.96 15.29
C VAL A 113 8.82 12.88 14.42
N TYR A 114 7.76 13.43 15.02
CA TYR A 114 6.93 14.44 14.37
C TYR A 114 7.48 15.84 14.63
N ASN A 115 7.53 16.68 13.59
CA ASN A 115 7.82 18.10 13.72
C ASN A 115 6.65 18.80 14.45
N ILE A 116 6.91 19.92 15.13
CA ILE A 116 5.88 20.72 15.79
C ILE A 116 4.80 21.16 14.80
N ASN A 117 5.19 21.58 13.59
CA ASN A 117 4.24 21.98 12.55
C ASN A 117 3.40 20.79 12.05
N GLU A 118 4.00 19.60 11.95
CA GLU A 118 3.26 18.39 11.60
C GLU A 118 2.25 18.06 12.69
N GLN A 119 2.64 18.13 13.96
CA GLN A 119 1.73 17.91 15.09
C GLN A 119 0.56 18.90 15.09
N ILE A 120 0.81 20.18 14.82
CA ILE A 120 -0.22 21.21 14.72
C ILE A 120 -1.19 20.87 13.58
N CYS A 121 -0.67 20.55 12.39
CA CYS A 121 -1.48 20.15 11.24
C CYS A 121 -2.32 18.89 11.53
N PHE A 122 -1.73 17.84 12.11
CA PHE A 122 -2.46 16.61 12.45
C PHE A 122 -3.52 16.86 13.53
N SER A 123 -3.22 17.67 14.54
CA SER A 123 -4.17 18.01 15.59
C SER A 123 -5.33 18.84 15.06
N ALA A 124 -5.07 19.74 14.10
CA ALA A 124 -6.11 20.52 13.41
C ALA A 124 -6.98 19.62 12.53
N ILE A 125 -6.37 18.70 11.77
CA ILE A 125 -7.12 17.71 10.98
C ILE A 125 -7.98 16.82 11.89
N ALA A 126 -7.41 16.34 13.00
CA ALA A 126 -8.13 15.52 13.97
C ALA A 126 -9.31 16.29 14.60
N HIS A 127 -9.15 17.58 14.89
CA HIS A 127 -10.26 18.42 15.35
C HIS A 127 -11.38 18.54 14.31
N LEU A 128 -11.02 18.80 13.05
CA LEU A 128 -12.00 18.90 11.96
C LEU A 128 -12.73 17.57 11.71
N ASP A 129 -12.05 16.44 11.90
CA ASP A 129 -12.61 15.08 11.74
C ASP A 129 -13.31 14.56 13.00
N MET A 130 -13.08 15.18 14.16
CA MET A 130 -13.68 14.77 15.43
C MET A 130 -15.21 14.73 15.34
N ILE A 131 -15.80 15.70 14.64
CA ILE A 131 -17.25 15.80 14.52
C ILE A 131 -17.83 14.62 13.74
N THR A 132 -17.23 14.31 12.59
CA THR A 132 -17.63 13.20 11.72
C THR A 132 -17.42 11.85 12.41
N THR A 133 -16.29 11.70 13.12
CA THR A 133 -15.97 10.47 13.85
C THR A 133 -16.90 10.25 15.04
N LEU A 134 -17.21 11.28 15.84
CA LEU A 134 -18.15 11.16 16.97
C LEU A 134 -19.54 10.73 16.51
N ARG A 135 -20.04 11.28 15.40
CA ARG A 135 -21.34 10.86 14.82
C ARG A 135 -21.35 9.41 14.38
N GLU A 136 -20.32 8.98 13.66
CA GLU A 136 -20.19 7.60 13.20
C GLU A 136 -20.03 6.63 14.38
N MET A 137 -19.32 7.05 15.43
CA MET A 137 -19.23 6.29 16.67
C MET A 137 -20.59 6.17 17.36
N ASP A 138 -21.31 7.28 17.54
CA ASP A 138 -22.66 7.27 18.14
C ASP A 138 -23.66 6.42 17.34
N TYR A 139 -23.52 6.39 16.01
CA TYR A 139 -24.32 5.55 15.14
C TYR A 139 -24.00 4.05 15.28
N ARG A 140 -22.73 3.69 15.39
CA ARG A 140 -22.27 2.28 15.41
C ARG A 140 -22.25 1.67 16.80
N LEU A 141 -22.05 2.47 17.83
CA LEU A 141 -22.01 1.98 19.20
C LEU A 141 -23.41 1.58 19.65
N PRO A 142 -23.55 0.47 20.39
CA PRO A 142 -24.83 0.11 20.97
C PRO A 142 -25.25 1.24 21.92
N LYS A 143 -26.40 1.85 21.63
CA LYS A 143 -26.99 2.87 22.51
C LYS A 143 -27.05 2.28 23.91
N GLN A 144 -26.28 2.86 24.84
CA GLN A 144 -26.34 2.44 26.23
C GLN A 144 -27.81 2.51 26.65
N PRO A 145 -28.38 1.46 27.28
CA PRO A 145 -29.72 1.57 27.81
C PRO A 145 -29.68 2.75 28.77
N TYR A 146 -30.38 3.84 28.40
CA TYR A 146 -30.48 5.04 29.22
C TYR A 146 -30.99 4.58 30.59
N LYS A 147 -30.07 4.40 31.54
CA LYS A 147 -30.43 4.30 32.94
C LYS A 147 -30.79 5.71 33.35
N TYR A 148 -31.97 6.15 32.93
CA TYR A 148 -32.73 7.20 33.59
C TYR A 148 -32.97 6.70 35.01
N LYS A 149 -31.94 6.78 35.86
CA LYS A 149 -32.17 6.96 37.28
C LYS A 149 -32.72 8.37 37.34
N GLY A 150 -34.04 8.49 37.14
CA GLY A 150 -34.75 9.67 37.55
C GLY A 150 -34.25 10.00 38.94
N PHE A 151 -33.65 11.17 39.08
CA PHE A 151 -33.43 11.75 40.39
C PHE A 151 -34.83 11.90 40.98
N LYS A 152 -35.33 10.84 41.62
CA LYS A 152 -36.46 10.95 42.53
C LYS A 152 -35.98 11.96 43.55
N LYS A 153 -36.53 13.18 43.49
CA LYS A 153 -36.41 14.15 44.57
C LYS A 153 -36.63 13.36 45.87
N PRO A 154 -35.72 13.45 46.86
CA PRO A 154 -35.96 12.78 48.12
C PRO A 154 -37.28 13.33 48.65
N GLU A 155 -38.31 12.47 48.67
CA GLU A 155 -39.54 12.80 49.38
C GLU A 155 -39.15 13.07 50.84
N PRO A 156 -39.64 14.16 51.45
CA PRO A 156 -39.32 14.46 52.83
C PRO A 156 -39.79 13.28 53.69
N LYS A 157 -38.83 12.64 54.37
CA LYS A 157 -39.12 11.59 55.35
C LYS A 157 -40.05 12.22 56.40
N LYS A 158 -41.31 11.79 56.41
CA LYS A 158 -42.20 12.06 57.55
C LYS A 158 -41.57 11.37 58.74
N GLU A 159 -41.08 12.16 59.70
CA GLU A 159 -40.70 11.66 61.01
C GLU A 159 -41.95 11.06 61.65
N SER A 160 -42.02 9.73 61.68
CA SER A 160 -43.02 9.03 62.48
C SER A 160 -42.69 9.28 63.94
N GLN A 161 -43.45 10.17 64.57
CA GLN A 161 -43.52 10.30 66.02
C GLN A 161 -43.92 8.94 66.61
N HIS A 162 -42.96 8.17 67.10
CA HIS A 162 -43.25 7.00 67.91
C HIS A 162 -43.15 7.37 69.39
N ARG A 163 -44.33 7.52 69.99
CA ARG A 163 -44.56 7.55 71.43
C ARG A 163 -44.09 6.22 72.04
N ASN A 164 -43.48 6.32 73.23
CA ASN A 164 -43.23 5.29 74.24
C ASN A 164 -43.55 3.84 73.83
N ILE A 165 -42.49 3.04 73.64
CA ILE A 165 -42.59 1.58 73.57
C ILE A 165 -41.51 1.00 74.49
N ASN A 166 -41.95 0.11 75.37
CA ASN A 166 -41.21 -0.65 76.39
C ASN A 166 -39.76 -1.04 75.96
N PRO A 167 -38.75 -1.00 76.86
CA PRO A 167 -37.35 -1.29 76.52
C PRO A 167 -37.12 -2.68 75.90
N TYR A 168 -37.99 -3.64 76.23
CA TYR A 168 -37.90 -5.03 75.76
C TYR A 168 -38.48 -5.26 74.35
N LEU A 169 -39.13 -4.25 73.74
CA LEU A 169 -39.65 -4.30 72.37
C LEU A 169 -38.82 -3.47 71.38
N GLN A 170 -37.69 -2.91 71.82
CA GLN A 170 -36.72 -2.30 70.91
C GLN A 170 -36.07 -3.41 70.07
N LYS A 171 -36.17 -3.27 68.74
CA LYS A 171 -35.45 -4.14 67.81
C LYS A 171 -33.96 -4.07 68.12
N LEU A 172 -33.39 -5.19 68.56
CA LEU A 172 -31.95 -5.34 68.77
C LEU A 172 -31.20 -4.92 67.50
N VAL A 173 -30.24 -3.99 67.65
CA VAL A 173 -29.42 -3.50 66.55
C VAL A 173 -28.55 -4.65 66.06
N LYS A 174 -28.86 -5.20 64.88
CA LYS A 174 -28.00 -6.20 64.25
C LYS A 174 -26.67 -5.53 63.88
N PRO A 175 -25.51 -6.17 64.13
CA PRO A 175 -24.23 -5.63 63.70
C PRO A 175 -24.24 -5.45 62.18
N ASN A 176 -23.84 -4.27 61.73
CA ASN A 176 -23.77 -3.98 60.30
C ASN A 176 -22.77 -4.97 59.65
N PRO A 177 -23.17 -5.70 58.59
CA PRO A 177 -22.21 -6.55 57.89
C PRO A 177 -21.06 -5.68 57.38
N PRO A 178 -19.82 -6.20 57.37
CA PRO A 178 -18.67 -5.44 56.89
C PRO A 178 -18.97 -4.96 55.48
N LYS A 179 -18.81 -3.64 55.26
CA LYS A 179 -18.99 -3.03 53.94
C LYS A 179 -17.92 -3.62 53.03
N VAL A 180 -18.27 -4.67 52.29
CA VAL A 180 -17.46 -5.19 51.20
C VAL A 180 -17.29 -4.01 50.24
N LYS A 181 -16.07 -3.48 50.11
CA LYS A 181 -15.74 -2.48 49.10
C LYS A 181 -16.04 -3.15 47.77
N LYS A 182 -17.23 -2.90 47.21
CA LYS A 182 -17.50 -3.23 45.82
C LYS A 182 -16.42 -2.50 45.05
N PHE A 183 -15.65 -3.21 44.21
CA PHE A 183 -14.81 -2.56 43.22
C PHE A 183 -15.67 -1.49 42.57
N ASP A 184 -15.28 -0.23 42.74
CA ASP A 184 -15.94 0.88 42.10
C ASP A 184 -15.83 0.60 40.60
N ALA A 185 -16.92 0.08 40.02
CA ALA A 185 -17.08 0.03 38.58
C ALA A 185 -16.76 1.43 38.10
N GLY A 186 -15.69 1.53 37.29
CA GLY A 186 -14.91 2.74 37.02
C GLY A 186 -15.69 4.04 37.13
N SER A 187 -15.08 5.01 37.82
CA SER A 187 -15.62 6.35 38.04
C SER A 187 -16.44 6.81 36.83
N LYS A 188 -17.73 7.05 37.05
CA LYS A 188 -18.67 7.59 36.05
C LYS A 188 -18.38 9.08 35.79
N ILE A 189 -17.11 9.45 35.72
CA ILE A 189 -16.72 10.75 35.24
C ILE A 189 -16.93 10.66 33.74
N VAL A 190 -18.11 11.11 33.29
CA VAL A 190 -18.33 11.34 31.87
C VAL A 190 -17.51 12.58 31.54
N PRO A 191 -16.41 12.46 30.76
CA PRO A 191 -15.64 13.62 30.37
C PRO A 191 -16.57 14.58 29.61
N ASN A 192 -16.67 15.80 30.12
CA ASN A 192 -17.49 16.84 29.52
C ASN A 192 -16.62 17.68 28.60
N PHE A 193 -16.74 17.48 27.30
CA PHE A 193 -16.02 18.27 26.31
C PHE A 193 -16.89 19.44 25.86
N SER A 194 -16.68 20.62 26.46
CA SER A 194 -17.43 21.85 26.15
C SER A 194 -17.34 22.24 24.69
N GLU A 195 -16.18 22.03 24.09
CA GLU A 195 -15.79 22.46 22.76
C GLU A 195 -16.60 21.74 21.68
N TYR A 196 -17.10 20.54 22.00
CA TYR A 196 -17.87 19.72 21.07
C TYR A 196 -19.36 19.63 21.41
N LYS A 197 -19.86 20.43 22.38
CA LYS A 197 -21.29 20.42 22.77
C LYS A 197 -22.22 20.78 21.62
N SER A 198 -21.83 21.74 20.78
CA SER A 198 -22.58 22.12 19.58
C SER A 198 -22.77 20.95 18.61
N TYR A 199 -21.85 19.98 18.63
CA TYR A 199 -21.85 18.82 17.74
C TYR A 199 -22.58 17.61 18.31
N SER A 200 -23.11 17.70 19.54
CA SER A 200 -24.03 16.69 20.10
C SER A 200 -25.39 16.67 19.41
N ASP A 201 -25.72 17.72 18.65
CA ASP A 201 -26.91 17.76 17.82
C ASP A 201 -26.71 16.89 16.56
N ILE A 202 -27.60 15.90 16.42
CA ILE A 202 -27.65 14.97 15.29
C ILE A 202 -27.91 15.72 13.98
N TYR A 203 -28.60 16.87 14.04
CA TYR A 203 -28.95 17.67 12.87
C TYR A 203 -27.95 18.79 12.56
N TYR A 204 -26.90 18.95 13.36
CA TYR A 204 -25.85 19.91 13.03
C TYR A 204 -25.28 19.59 11.64
N VAL A 205 -25.12 20.57 10.76
CA VAL A 205 -24.49 20.35 9.46
C VAL A 205 -23.07 20.86 9.56
N VAL A 206 -22.08 19.96 9.47
CA VAL A 206 -20.68 20.40 9.49
C VAL A 206 -20.42 21.16 8.20
N PRO A 207 -19.86 22.39 8.29
CA PRO A 207 -19.49 23.11 7.09
C PRO A 207 -18.53 22.29 6.23
N ASN A 208 -18.76 22.30 4.91
CA ASN A 208 -17.95 21.57 3.92
C ASN A 208 -17.93 20.04 4.06
N GLU A 209 -18.77 19.43 4.90
CA GLU A 209 -18.80 17.97 5.14
C GLU A 209 -18.94 17.20 3.82
N LYS A 210 -19.94 17.55 3.00
CA LYS A 210 -20.24 16.90 1.70
C LYS A 210 -19.10 16.90 0.69
N ASN A 211 -18.18 17.85 0.80
CA ASN A 211 -17.04 17.96 -0.11
C ASN A 211 -15.78 17.32 0.48
N ARG A 212 -15.81 16.76 1.69
CA ARG A 212 -14.63 16.09 2.25
C ARG A 212 -14.35 14.84 1.45
N TRP A 213 -13.07 14.61 1.15
CA TRP A 213 -12.56 13.49 0.34
C TRP A 213 -13.00 12.08 0.79
N PHE A 214 -13.50 11.90 2.02
CA PHE A 214 -14.03 10.63 2.52
C PHE A 214 -15.56 10.49 2.48
N THR A 215 -16.32 11.52 2.12
CA THR A 215 -17.81 11.42 2.12
C THR A 215 -18.37 10.50 1.07
N GLU A 216 -17.75 10.48 -0.11
CA GLU A 216 -18.12 9.54 -1.19
C GLU A 216 -17.51 8.14 -0.96
N TYR A 217 -16.70 7.97 0.08
CA TYR A 217 -16.01 6.72 0.33
C TYR A 217 -16.99 5.64 0.81
N LYS A 218 -17.41 4.79 -0.12
CA LYS A 218 -18.13 3.55 0.21
C LYS A 218 -17.12 2.49 0.61
N PHE A 219 -17.25 1.96 1.82
CA PHE A 219 -16.40 0.88 2.32
C PHE A 219 -16.59 -0.40 1.49
N GLN A 220 -15.70 -0.64 0.52
CA GLN A 220 -15.70 -1.82 -0.34
C GLN A 220 -14.71 -2.85 0.20
N LYS A 221 -15.21 -3.87 0.91
CA LYS A 221 -14.38 -4.97 1.46
C LYS A 221 -13.50 -5.65 0.40
N GLY A 222 -14.08 -5.93 -0.77
CA GLY A 222 -13.36 -6.57 -1.88
C GLY A 222 -12.20 -5.73 -2.42
N LYS A 223 -12.42 -4.42 -2.61
CA LYS A 223 -11.37 -3.50 -3.11
C LYS A 223 -10.20 -3.38 -2.12
N ARG A 224 -10.48 -3.35 -0.82
CA ARG A 224 -9.41 -3.33 0.21
C ARG A 224 -8.62 -4.65 0.24
N PHE A 225 -9.31 -5.78 0.14
CA PHE A 225 -8.65 -7.09 0.07
C PHE A 225 -7.76 -7.20 -1.18
N LEU A 226 -8.27 -6.76 -2.33
CA LEU A 226 -7.50 -6.72 -3.58
C LEU A 226 -6.28 -5.79 -3.48
N ASN A 227 -6.46 -4.57 -2.96
CA ASN A 227 -5.36 -3.62 -2.76
C ASN A 227 -4.31 -4.17 -1.79
N LYS A 228 -4.72 -4.93 -0.77
CA LYS A 228 -3.80 -5.61 0.14
C LYS A 228 -2.97 -6.64 -0.62
N ILE A 229 -3.60 -7.52 -1.39
CA ILE A 229 -2.89 -8.51 -2.22
C ILE A 229 -1.93 -7.82 -3.18
N ILE A 230 -2.38 -6.76 -3.87
CA ILE A 230 -1.55 -6.01 -4.81
C ILE A 230 -0.34 -5.42 -4.09
N ASN A 231 -0.52 -4.75 -2.95
CA ASN A 231 0.58 -4.18 -2.19
C ASN A 231 1.53 -5.25 -1.66
N ASP A 232 1.01 -6.40 -1.21
CA ASP A 232 1.82 -7.53 -0.76
C ASP A 232 2.70 -8.05 -1.91
N VAL A 233 2.14 -8.22 -3.11
CA VAL A 233 2.89 -8.63 -4.32
C VAL A 233 3.90 -7.57 -4.76
N ILE A 234 3.53 -6.29 -4.74
CA ILE A 234 4.43 -5.19 -5.08
C ILE A 234 5.62 -5.17 -4.11
N ASN A 235 5.36 -5.29 -2.81
CA ASN A 235 6.41 -5.34 -1.80
C ASN A 235 7.29 -6.58 -1.96
N GLU A 236 6.72 -7.73 -2.31
CA GLU A 236 7.49 -8.93 -2.67
C GLU A 236 8.40 -8.67 -3.88
N ILE A 237 7.91 -8.01 -4.94
CA ILE A 237 8.72 -7.66 -6.12
C ILE A 237 9.86 -6.70 -5.74
N PHE A 238 9.57 -5.66 -4.97
CA PHE A 238 10.61 -4.71 -4.52
C PHE A 238 11.68 -5.40 -3.68
N ASN A 239 11.28 -6.26 -2.74
CA ASN A 239 12.22 -7.04 -1.94
C ASN A 239 13.07 -7.98 -2.81
N CYS A 240 12.47 -8.57 -3.85
CA CYS A 240 13.16 -9.45 -4.79
C CYS A 240 14.21 -8.70 -5.62
N LEU A 241 13.87 -7.50 -6.11
CA LEU A 241 14.79 -6.61 -6.82
C LEU A 241 15.95 -6.16 -5.93
N GLN A 242 15.68 -5.88 -4.65
CA GLN A 242 16.69 -5.40 -3.71
C GLN A 242 17.63 -6.51 -3.21
N SER A 243 17.18 -7.76 -3.21
CA SER A 243 17.95 -8.94 -2.77
C SER A 243 18.64 -9.69 -3.91
N GLY A 244 18.48 -9.26 -5.16
CA GLY A 244 19.16 -9.85 -6.33
C GLY A 244 18.64 -11.23 -6.75
N TYR A 245 17.57 -11.74 -6.14
CA TYR A 245 16.94 -13.00 -6.54
C TYR A 245 15.98 -12.80 -7.71
N THR A 246 15.95 -13.75 -8.65
CA THR A 246 14.98 -13.73 -9.75
C THR A 246 13.58 -14.07 -9.23
N MET A 247 12.56 -13.32 -9.68
CA MET A 247 11.14 -13.55 -9.35
C MET A 247 10.69 -15.00 -9.55
N GLU A 248 11.33 -15.70 -10.48
CA GLU A 248 11.06 -17.11 -10.78
C GLU A 248 11.37 -18.05 -9.61
N PHE A 249 12.37 -17.72 -8.77
CA PHE A 249 12.76 -18.53 -7.62
C PHE A 249 11.75 -18.40 -6.46
N LEU A 250 11.25 -17.19 -6.18
CA LEU A 250 10.23 -16.96 -5.15
C LEU A 250 8.86 -17.52 -5.55
N LEU A 251 8.45 -17.34 -6.81
CA LEU A 251 7.18 -17.89 -7.29
C LEU A 251 7.18 -19.43 -7.28
N LYS A 252 8.31 -20.07 -7.60
CA LYS A 252 8.46 -21.54 -7.50
C LYS A 252 8.50 -22.06 -6.08
N THR A 253 8.93 -21.29 -5.09
CA THR A 253 9.09 -21.76 -3.70
C THR A 253 7.87 -21.51 -2.83
N LYS A 254 7.17 -20.37 -3.01
CA LYS A 254 5.95 -20.05 -2.24
C LYS A 254 4.65 -20.59 -2.86
N TYR A 255 4.55 -20.63 -4.19
CA TYR A 255 3.28 -20.92 -4.87
C TYR A 255 3.19 -22.30 -5.53
N LYS A 256 4.26 -23.12 -5.50
CA LYS A 256 4.18 -24.51 -5.99
C LYS A 256 3.14 -25.36 -5.25
N ASP A 257 2.91 -25.06 -3.97
CA ASP A 257 2.01 -25.86 -3.12
C ASP A 257 0.59 -25.27 -3.02
N THR A 258 0.29 -24.15 -3.70
CA THR A 258 -1.02 -23.47 -3.64
C THR A 258 -1.77 -23.46 -4.97
N PHE A 259 -1.40 -24.30 -5.94
CA PHE A 259 -2.25 -24.50 -7.11
C PHE A 259 -3.43 -25.41 -6.79
N CYS A 260 -4.65 -24.96 -7.07
CA CYS A 260 -5.81 -25.83 -7.05
C CYS A 260 -5.68 -26.94 -8.12
N LEU A 261 -6.32 -28.09 -7.88
CA LEU A 261 -6.23 -29.28 -8.73
C LEU A 261 -6.43 -29.01 -10.23
N THR A 262 -7.34 -28.08 -10.56
CA THR A 262 -7.61 -27.65 -11.94
C THR A 262 -6.45 -26.90 -12.60
N HIS A 263 -5.73 -26.04 -11.86
CA HIS A 263 -4.56 -25.33 -12.41
C HIS A 263 -3.39 -26.28 -12.62
N ARG A 264 -3.19 -27.24 -11.71
CA ARG A 264 -2.18 -28.29 -11.84
C ARG A 264 -2.44 -29.16 -13.09
N PHE A 265 -3.70 -29.54 -13.32
CA PHE A 265 -4.10 -30.28 -14.51
C PHE A 265 -3.89 -29.46 -15.81
N CYS A 266 -4.21 -28.16 -15.80
CA CYS A 266 -3.99 -27.30 -16.96
C CYS A 266 -2.50 -27.12 -17.30
N GLU A 267 -1.63 -26.99 -16.30
CA GLU A 267 -0.18 -26.94 -16.47
C GLU A 267 0.36 -28.23 -17.10
N GLU A 268 -0.09 -29.38 -16.59
CA GLU A 268 0.30 -30.70 -17.08
C GLU A 268 -0.14 -30.93 -18.54
N GLN A 269 -1.37 -30.53 -18.88
CA GLN A 269 -1.86 -30.51 -20.26
C GLN A 269 -1.03 -29.61 -21.19
N LYS A 270 -0.61 -28.43 -20.72
CA LYS A 270 0.25 -27.53 -21.50
C LYS A 270 1.64 -28.14 -21.71
N ALA A 271 2.20 -28.80 -20.70
CA ALA A 271 3.49 -29.49 -20.80
C ALA A 271 3.43 -30.64 -21.80
N LEU A 272 2.37 -31.47 -21.74
CA LEU A 272 2.13 -32.55 -22.69
C LEU A 272 2.00 -32.04 -24.13
N ARG A 273 1.24 -30.95 -24.36
CA ARG A 273 1.11 -30.35 -25.70
C ARG A 273 2.44 -29.83 -26.24
N LYS A 274 3.29 -29.25 -25.37
CA LYS A 274 4.64 -28.81 -25.75
C LYS A 274 5.51 -30.01 -26.13
N ALA A 275 5.51 -31.07 -25.32
CA ALA A 275 6.25 -32.30 -25.62
C ALA A 275 5.81 -32.94 -26.94
N GLN A 276 4.51 -33.03 -27.19
CA GLN A 276 3.96 -33.56 -28.45
C GLN A 276 4.37 -32.72 -29.67
N LYS A 277 4.40 -31.39 -29.55
CA LYS A 277 4.89 -30.51 -30.62
C LYS A 277 6.37 -30.76 -30.92
N ILE A 278 7.20 -30.93 -29.88
CA ILE A 278 8.62 -31.22 -30.05
C ILE A 278 8.83 -32.56 -30.75
N VAL A 279 8.07 -33.59 -30.37
CA VAL A 279 8.11 -34.90 -31.02
C VAL A 279 7.72 -34.80 -32.49
N ARG A 280 6.60 -34.13 -32.81
CA ARG A 280 6.18 -33.92 -34.20
C ARG A 280 7.21 -33.16 -35.04
N ILE A 281 7.83 -32.13 -34.47
CA ILE A 281 8.90 -31.38 -35.16
C ILE A 281 10.08 -32.32 -35.43
N LYS A 282 10.50 -33.11 -34.44
CA LYS A 282 11.57 -34.10 -34.63
C LYS A 282 11.23 -35.12 -35.72
N GLU A 283 10.01 -35.66 -35.71
CA GLU A 283 9.52 -36.61 -36.72
C GLU A 283 9.51 -36.01 -38.12
N THR A 284 9.07 -34.75 -38.26
CA THR A 284 9.12 -34.06 -39.55
C THR A 284 10.55 -33.86 -40.04
N LEU A 285 11.48 -33.47 -39.15
CA LEU A 285 12.88 -33.26 -39.49
C LEU A 285 13.56 -34.58 -39.89
N THR A 286 13.27 -35.70 -39.21
CA THR A 286 13.76 -37.02 -39.61
C THR A 286 13.22 -37.45 -40.96
N ALA A 287 11.93 -37.23 -41.25
CA ALA A 287 11.35 -37.55 -42.56
C ALA A 287 11.99 -36.76 -43.71
N TYR A 288 12.38 -35.49 -43.48
CA TYR A 288 13.11 -34.70 -44.48
C TYR A 288 14.52 -35.23 -44.75
N LEU A 289 15.20 -35.81 -43.74
CA LEU A 289 16.51 -36.41 -43.90
C LEU A 289 16.43 -37.73 -44.71
N ASP A 290 15.43 -38.57 -44.44
CA ASP A 290 15.23 -39.85 -45.17
C ASP A 290 14.96 -39.64 -46.67
N VAL A 291 14.18 -38.60 -47.02
CA VAL A 291 13.91 -38.23 -48.42
C VAL A 291 15.18 -37.76 -49.14
N ALA A 292 16.08 -37.07 -48.44
CA ALA A 292 17.35 -36.62 -49.00
C ALA A 292 18.31 -37.78 -49.26
N GLU A 293 18.34 -38.80 -48.39
CA GLU A 293 19.12 -40.02 -48.59
C GLU A 293 18.57 -40.85 -49.76
N GLY A 294 17.24 -41.03 -49.83
CA GLY A 294 16.59 -41.73 -50.94
C GLY A 294 16.87 -41.10 -52.31
N ARG A 295 16.91 -39.76 -52.40
CA ARG A 295 17.29 -39.05 -53.64
C ARG A 295 18.76 -39.24 -54.00
N LYS A 296 19.67 -39.21 -53.03
CA LYS A 296 21.11 -39.49 -53.28
C LYS A 296 21.32 -40.91 -53.80
N GLU A 297 20.59 -41.87 -53.26
CA GLU A 297 20.68 -43.27 -53.67
C GLU A 297 20.08 -43.52 -55.06
N GLN A 298 18.98 -42.86 -55.40
CA GLN A 298 18.43 -42.88 -56.76
C GLN A 298 19.38 -42.25 -57.79
N SER A 299 20.05 -41.15 -57.45
CA SER A 299 21.08 -40.54 -58.32
C SER A 299 22.27 -41.47 -58.53
N LYS A 300 22.77 -42.14 -57.48
CA LYS A 300 23.83 -43.16 -57.60
C LYS A 300 23.40 -44.31 -58.54
N LYS A 301 22.17 -44.80 -58.40
CA LYS A 301 21.61 -45.85 -59.28
C LYS A 301 21.40 -45.39 -60.73
N ARG A 302 21.21 -44.09 -60.99
CA ARG A 302 21.17 -43.55 -62.36
C ARG A 302 22.56 -43.45 -62.96
N VAL A 303 23.53 -42.92 -62.23
CA VAL A 303 24.93 -42.83 -62.67
C VAL A 303 25.51 -44.21 -62.95
N ALA A 304 25.29 -45.18 -62.05
CA ALA A 304 25.72 -46.56 -62.26
C ALA A 304 25.11 -47.17 -63.54
N ARG A 305 23.82 -46.94 -63.80
CA ARG A 305 23.16 -47.39 -65.04
C ARG A 305 23.64 -46.67 -66.30
N GLY A 306 24.06 -45.41 -66.17
CA GLY A 306 24.69 -44.67 -67.27
C GLY A 306 26.04 -45.27 -67.62
N LEU A 307 26.88 -45.50 -66.60
CA LEU A 307 28.20 -46.12 -66.74
C LEU A 307 28.11 -47.54 -67.32
N THR A 308 27.17 -48.38 -66.89
CA THR A 308 27.00 -49.73 -67.48
C THR A 308 26.63 -49.67 -68.96
N LYS A 309 25.74 -48.74 -69.35
CA LYS A 309 25.37 -48.56 -70.75
C LYS A 309 26.53 -48.03 -71.60
N GLU A 310 27.33 -47.12 -71.06
CA GLU A 310 28.54 -46.63 -71.73
C GLU A 310 29.56 -47.77 -71.92
N VAL A 311 29.79 -48.59 -70.90
CA VAL A 311 30.63 -49.79 -70.99
C VAL A 311 30.12 -50.77 -72.05
N ASP A 312 28.81 -51.03 -72.09
CA ASP A 312 28.19 -51.88 -73.12
C ASP A 312 28.35 -51.29 -74.53
N THR A 313 28.19 -49.98 -74.70
CA THR A 313 28.42 -49.33 -76.01
C THR A 313 29.88 -49.39 -76.44
N ILE A 314 30.84 -49.28 -75.52
CA ILE A 314 32.27 -49.42 -75.82
C ILE A 314 32.59 -50.87 -76.24
N GLN A 315 32.06 -51.86 -75.53
CA GLN A 315 32.22 -53.28 -75.89
C GLN A 315 31.62 -53.63 -77.28
N THR A 316 30.47 -53.04 -77.63
CA THR A 316 29.86 -53.25 -78.96
C THR A 316 30.61 -52.53 -80.10
N ASN A 317 31.29 -51.42 -79.81
CA ASN A 317 32.06 -50.66 -80.79
C ASN A 317 33.46 -51.26 -81.06
N ASP A 318 34.06 -51.93 -80.07
CA ASP A 318 35.33 -52.64 -80.29
C ASP A 318 35.17 -53.94 -81.11
N CYS A 319 33.93 -54.47 -81.25
CA CYS A 319 33.64 -55.58 -82.16
C CYS A 319 33.46 -55.17 -83.65
N LYS A 320 33.53 -53.87 -83.99
CA LYS A 320 33.30 -53.36 -85.36
C LYS A 320 34.48 -52.58 -85.95
N LYS A 321 35.73 -52.94 -85.63
CA LYS A 321 36.91 -52.45 -86.37
C LYS A 321 37.33 -53.48 -87.44
N PRO A 322 37.25 -53.15 -88.75
CA PRO A 322 37.83 -53.99 -89.81
C PRO A 322 39.38 -53.94 -89.80
N PRO A 323 40.07 -54.96 -90.34
CA PRO A 323 41.52 -55.10 -90.23
C PRO A 323 42.26 -53.96 -90.94
N ARG A 324 43.25 -53.36 -90.26
CA ARG A 324 44.18 -52.41 -90.85
C ARG A 324 45.03 -53.12 -91.92
N LYS A 325 45.02 -52.59 -93.15
CA LYS A 325 45.87 -53.05 -94.25
C LYS A 325 47.35 -52.73 -93.98
N PRO A 326 48.30 -53.54 -94.47
CA PRO A 326 49.73 -53.34 -94.26
C PRO A 326 50.27 -52.25 -95.21
N LEU A 327 51.16 -51.40 -94.70
CA LEU A 327 51.97 -50.47 -95.51
C LEU A 327 53.39 -51.04 -95.68
N PRO A 328 54.05 -50.75 -96.82
CA PRO A 328 55.18 -51.52 -97.33
C PRO A 328 56.54 -51.02 -96.79
N PHE A 329 57.46 -51.95 -96.59
CA PHE A 329 58.91 -51.72 -96.55
C PHE A 329 59.48 -51.79 -97.98
N PRO A 330 60.76 -51.47 -98.23
CA PRO A 330 61.67 -50.49 -97.62
C PRO A 330 62.32 -49.60 -98.72
N GLN A 331 63.18 -48.64 -98.37
CA GLN A 331 64.36 -48.37 -99.18
C GLN A 331 65.46 -47.65 -98.38
N THR A 332 66.54 -48.39 -98.18
CA THR A 332 67.86 -47.92 -97.82
C THR A 332 68.51 -47.26 -99.04
N SER A 333 68.98 -46.02 -98.90
CA SER A 333 70.17 -45.55 -99.60
C SER A 333 70.76 -44.36 -98.85
N SER A 334 71.95 -44.61 -98.29
CA SER A 334 73.08 -43.70 -98.09
C SER A 334 72.99 -42.35 -98.81
N PHE A 335 73.42 -41.26 -98.17
CA PHE A 335 74.42 -40.33 -98.74
C PHE A 335 74.93 -39.32 -97.67
N LEU A 336 76.23 -39.47 -97.36
CA LEU A 336 77.26 -38.44 -97.21
C LEU A 336 77.04 -37.17 -96.34
N ILE A 337 77.72 -37.19 -95.18
CA ILE A 337 78.78 -36.27 -94.71
C ILE A 337 78.96 -34.95 -95.49
N LYS A 338 78.95 -33.82 -94.77
CA LYS A 338 80.08 -32.84 -94.74
C LYS A 338 79.88 -31.73 -93.69
N ASN A 339 80.93 -31.63 -92.86
CA ASN A 339 81.56 -30.48 -92.20
C ASN A 339 80.75 -29.60 -91.24
#